data_AF-A0A563W175-F1
#
_entry.id   AF-A0A563W175-F1
#
_cell.length_a   1.000
_cell.length_b   1.000
_cell.length_c   1.000
_cell.angle_alpha   90.00
_cell.angle_beta   90.00
_cell.angle_gamma   90.00
#
_symmetry.space_group_name_H-M   'P 1'
#
loop_
_entity.id
_entity.type
_entity.pdbx_description
1 polymer ?
#
loop_
_entity_poly.entity_id
_entity_poly.type
_entity_poly.pdbx_seq_one_letter_code
_entity_poly.pdbx_strand_id
1 'polypeptide(L)'
;MIAELNLKLIQLKLKFHVIDEIQINQNQDEIYQITGLIQANNDVINSYKNRAGKFIIATNRLERESFNCDEMLLKYKEQQHAERGFVTRS
;
A
#
# COMPACT_ATOMS: atom_id res chain seq x y z
N MET A 1 1.25 -15.24 -27.13
CA MET A 1 0.16 -14.52 -27.86
C MET A 1 0.10 -13.06 -27.43
N ILE A 2 -0.55 -12.17 -28.21
CA ILE A 2 -0.69 -10.73 -27.86
C ILE A 2 -1.42 -10.53 -26.52
N ALA A 3 -2.44 -11.35 -26.24
CA ALA A 3 -3.22 -11.30 -25.01
C ALA A 3 -2.36 -11.53 -23.74
N GLU A 4 -1.48 -12.53 -23.75
CA GLU A 4 -0.56 -12.83 -22.64
C GLU A 4 0.46 -11.71 -22.42
N LEU A 5 0.94 -11.09 -23.51
CA LEU A 5 1.87 -9.96 -23.43
C LEU A 5 1.21 -8.77 -22.73
N ASN A 6 -0.04 -8.45 -23.10
CA ASN A 6 -0.81 -7.39 -22.47
C ASN A 6 -1.10 -7.68 -21.00
N LEU A 7 -1.44 -8.92 -20.66
CA LEU A 7 -1.63 -9.33 -19.26
C LEU A 7 -0.35 -9.13 -18.44
N LYS A 8 0.81 -9.49 -18.99
CA LYS A 8 2.11 -9.27 -18.34
C LYS A 8 2.41 -7.79 -18.13
N LEU A 9 2.09 -6.94 -19.11
CA LEU A 9 2.22 -5.48 -18.97
C LEU A 9 1.32 -4.92 -17.86
N ILE A 10 0.10 -5.45 -17.71
CA ILE A 10 -0.82 -5.05 -16.63
C ILE A 10 -0.26 -5.50 -15.27
N GLN A 11 0.19 -6.76 -15.15
CA GLN A 11 0.80 -7.25 -13.91
C GLN A 11 2.00 -6.41 -13.47
N LEU A 12 2.84 -5.96 -14.41
CA LEU A 12 3.99 -5.09 -14.11
C LEU A 12 3.59 -3.72 -13.54
N LYS A 13 2.39 -3.21 -13.87
CA LYS A 13 1.87 -1.95 -13.31
C LYS A 13 1.30 -2.12 -11.91
N LEU A 14 0.95 -3.35 -11.52
CA LEU A 14 0.38 -3.67 -10.22
C LEU A 14 1.49 -3.91 -9.19
N LYS A 15 1.86 -2.86 -8.46
CA LYS A 15 2.97 -2.92 -7.49
C LYS A 15 2.67 -3.77 -6.24
N PHE A 16 1.44 -3.71 -5.75
CA PHE A 16 1.04 -4.34 -4.47
C PHE A 16 -0.01 -5.44 -4.66
N HIS A 17 -0.31 -5.80 -5.90
CA HIS A 17 -1.35 -6.77 -6.22
C HIS A 17 -0.84 -7.78 -7.25
N VAL A 18 -1.32 -9.00 -7.15
CA VAL A 18 -1.12 -10.08 -8.12
C VAL A 18 -2.46 -10.41 -8.77
N ILE A 19 -2.39 -10.98 -9.97
CA ILE A 19 -3.56 -11.50 -10.68
C ILE A 19 -3.45 -13.01 -10.65
N ASP A 20 -4.38 -13.66 -9.96
CA ASP A 20 -4.52 -15.11 -9.87
C ASP A 20 -5.73 -15.60 -10.66
N GLU A 21 -5.86 -16.92 -10.81
CA GLU A 21 -7.00 -17.58 -11.48
C GLU A 21 -7.30 -17.04 -12.89
N ILE A 22 -6.25 -16.84 -13.69
CA ILE A 22 -6.35 -16.27 -15.03
C ILE A 22 -7.06 -17.26 -15.97
N GLN A 23 -8.14 -16.81 -16.61
CA GLN A 23 -8.85 -17.50 -17.67
C GLN A 23 -8.78 -16.65 -18.94
N ILE A 24 -8.36 -17.26 -20.04
CA ILE A 24 -8.26 -16.63 -21.36
C ILE A 24 -9.23 -17.35 -22.29
N ASN A 25 -10.30 -16.67 -22.67
CA ASN A 25 -11.28 -17.16 -23.64
C ASN A 25 -11.05 -16.47 -24.98
N GLN A 26 -11.00 -17.24 -26.05
CA GLN A 26 -10.94 -16.74 -27.42
C GLN A 26 -12.28 -17.01 -28.10
N ASN A 27 -12.95 -15.95 -28.55
CA ASN A 27 -14.17 -16.08 -29.35
C ASN A 27 -13.83 -16.23 -30.84
N GLN A 28 -14.84 -16.67 -31.62
CA GLN A 28 -14.73 -16.95 -33.06
C GLN A 28 -14.24 -15.74 -33.88
N ASP A 29 -14.37 -14.51 -33.37
CA ASP A 29 -13.97 -13.25 -34.01
C ASP A 29 -12.56 -12.75 -33.61
N GLU A 30 -11.62 -13.63 -33.21
CA GLU A 30 -10.27 -13.28 -32.75
C GLU A 30 -10.20 -12.35 -31.50
N ILE A 31 -11.33 -12.11 -30.83
CA ILE A 31 -11.38 -11.33 -29.59
C ILE A 31 -10.95 -12.22 -28.41
N TYR A 32 -9.94 -11.75 -27.67
CA TYR A 32 -9.48 -12.38 -26.44
C TYR A 32 -10.13 -11.70 -25.23
N GLN A 33 -10.80 -12.49 -24.40
CA GLN A 33 -11.29 -12.07 -23.10
C GLN A 33 -10.41 -12.69 -22.01
N ILE A 34 -9.88 -11.84 -21.12
CA ILE A 34 -9.07 -12.26 -19.99
C ILE A 34 -9.85 -11.93 -18.71
N THR A 35 -10.11 -12.94 -17.88
CA THR A 35 -10.69 -12.80 -16.56
C THR A 35 -9.73 -13.33 -15.52
N GLY A 36 -9.71 -12.75 -14.32
CA GLY A 36 -8.82 -13.18 -13.24
C GLY A 36 -9.16 -12.46 -11.94
N LEU A 37 -8.68 -13.03 -10.83
CA LEU A 37 -8.90 -12.51 -9.49
C LEU A 37 -7.72 -11.61 -9.09
N ILE A 38 -8.01 -10.38 -8.68
CA ILE A 38 -6.98 -9.46 -8.17
C ILE A 38 -6.84 -9.69 -6.66
N GLN A 39 -5.64 -10.02 -6.21
CA GLN A 39 -5.33 -10.27 -4.80
C GLN A 39 -4.14 -9.44 -4.32
N ALA A 40 -4.08 -9.19 -3.01
CA ALA A 40 -2.99 -8.46 -2.41
C ALA A 40 -1.68 -9.27 -2.42
N ASN A 41 -0.59 -8.68 -2.90
CA ASN A 41 0.73 -9.28 -2.83
C ASN A 41 1.31 -9.06 -1.42
N ASN A 42 0.96 -9.96 -0.51
CA ASN A 42 1.36 -9.85 0.90
C ASN A 42 2.88 -9.84 1.10
N ASP A 43 3.66 -10.53 0.27
CA ASP A 43 5.12 -10.53 0.40
C ASP A 43 5.71 -9.15 0.12
N VAL A 44 5.29 -8.52 -0.97
CA VAL A 44 5.71 -7.16 -1.29
C VAL A 44 5.22 -6.19 -0.22
N ILE A 45 3.94 -6.27 0.16
CA ILE A 45 3.36 -5.39 1.19
C ILE A 45 4.12 -5.52 2.52
N ASN A 46 4.41 -6.74 2.97
CA ASN A 46 5.10 -7.00 4.23
C ASN A 46 6.57 -6.54 4.17
N SER A 47 7.25 -6.74 3.04
CA SER A 47 8.58 -6.18 2.80
C SER A 47 8.59 -4.65 2.95
N TYR A 48 7.62 -3.96 2.36
CA TYR A 48 7.49 -2.51 2.50
C TYR A 48 7.16 -2.09 3.94
N LYS A 49 6.26 -2.80 4.62
CA LYS A 49 5.94 -2.55 6.04
C LYS A 49 7.15 -2.74 6.95
N ASN A 50 7.96 -3.76 6.71
CA ASN A 50 9.16 -4.03 7.50
C ASN A 50 10.26 -2.99 7.27
N ARG A 51 10.34 -2.41 6.06
CA ARG A 51 11.27 -1.31 5.73
C ARG A 51 10.74 0.06 6.17
N ALA A 52 9.45 0.17 6.49
CA ALA A 52 8.87 1.43 6.92
C ALA A 52 9.46 1.85 8.27
N GLY A 53 9.83 3.12 8.38
CA GLY A 53 10.18 3.72 9.66
C GLY A 53 9.00 3.64 10.64
N LYS A 54 9.30 3.54 11.93
CA LYS A 54 8.29 3.53 12.98
C LYS A 54 8.11 4.95 13.52
N PHE A 55 6.86 5.39 13.59
CA PHE A 55 6.49 6.61 14.29
C PHE A 55 6.18 6.25 15.75
N ILE A 56 6.83 6.95 16.68
CA ILE A 56 6.58 6.79 18.12
C ILE A 56 5.74 7.98 18.56
N ILE A 57 4.60 7.71 19.20
CA ILE A 57 3.68 8.74 19.71
C ILE A 57 3.52 8.51 21.20
N ALA A 58 3.79 9.54 22.01
CA ALA A 58 3.47 9.51 23.42
C ALA A 58 1.96 9.72 23.60
N THR A 59 1.24 8.85 24.31
CA THR A 59 -0.20 9.01 24.56
C THR A 59 -0.54 8.59 25.98
N ASN A 60 -1.40 9.37 26.64
CA ASN A 60 -1.93 9.06 27.98
C ASN A 60 -3.23 8.24 27.92
N ARG A 61 -3.65 7.80 26.72
CA ARG A 61 -4.78 6.87 26.59
C ARG A 61 -4.35 5.47 27.05
N LEU A 62 -5.03 4.94 28.06
CA LEU A 62 -4.85 3.57 28.56
C LEU A 62 -5.64 2.52 27.74
N GLU A 63 -6.61 2.95 26.93
CA GLU A 63 -7.44 2.04 26.13
C GLU A 63 -6.69 1.50 24.90
N ARG A 64 -6.88 0.21 24.60
CA ARG A 64 -6.26 -0.48 23.44
C ARG A 64 -6.85 -0.05 22.10
N GLU A 65 -7.84 0.84 22.09
CA GLU A 65 -8.40 1.37 20.85
C GLU A 65 -7.33 2.22 20.15
N SER A 66 -6.78 1.65 19.09
CA SER A 66 -5.82 2.31 18.22
C SER A 66 -6.49 3.52 17.59
N PHE A 67 -5.85 4.68 17.70
CA PHE A 67 -6.16 5.85 16.87
C PHE A 67 -6.24 5.43 15.40
N ASN A 68 -7.14 6.05 14.64
CA ASN A 68 -7.07 5.95 13.19
C ASN A 68 -5.72 6.53 12.70
N CYS A 69 -5.22 6.05 11.57
CA CYS A 69 -3.96 6.50 10.96
C CYS A 69 -3.90 8.04 10.84
N ASP A 70 -4.98 8.70 10.44
CA ASP A 70 -5.01 10.15 10.28
C ASP A 70 -4.85 10.89 11.62
N GLU A 71 -5.52 10.41 12.66
CA GLU A 71 -5.40 10.95 14.01
C GLU A 71 -4.00 10.74 14.58
N MET A 72 -3.40 9.56 14.33
CA MET A 72 -2.00 9.30 14.72
C MET A 72 -1.04 10.27 14.06
N LEU A 73 -1.19 10.49 12.74
CA LEU A 73 -0.33 11.41 12.00
C LEU A 73 -0.48 12.85 12.48
N LEU A 74 -1.70 13.28 12.81
CA LEU A 74 -1.95 14.61 13.35
C LEU A 74 -1.24 14.80 14.70
N LYS A 75 -1.48 13.89 15.66
CA LYS A 75 -0.86 13.96 17.00
C LYS A 75 0.66 13.88 16.95
N TYR A 76 1.21 13.02 16.09
CA TYR A 76 2.66 12.93 15.88
C TYR A 76 3.24 14.28 15.43
N LYS A 77 2.59 14.96 14.48
CA LYS A 77 3.03 16.28 14.00
C LYS A 77 2.94 17.35 15.07
N GLU A 78 1.88 17.35 15.89
CA GLU A 78 1.74 18.28 17.03
C GLU A 78 2.87 18.08 18.05
N GLN A 79 3.22 16.84 18.36
CA GLN A 79 4.35 16.52 19.26
C GLN A 79 5.68 17.01 18.70
N GLN A 80 5.94 16.79 17.41
CA GLN A 80 7.14 17.30 16.76
C GLN A 80 7.20 18.83 16.69
N HIS A 81 6.08 19.54 16.79
CA HIS A 81 6.07 21.01 16.74
C HIS A 81 6.75 21.62 17.97
N ALA A 82 6.54 21.03 19.16
CA ALA A 82 7.18 21.49 20.39
C ALA A 82 8.72 21.33 20.37
N GLU A 83 9.24 20.30 19.67
CA GLU A 83 10.68 20.03 19.56
C GLU A 83 11.42 20.95 18.57
N ARG A 84 10.69 21.60 17.63
CA ARG A 84 11.29 22.58 16.69
C ARG A 84 11.56 23.95 17.31
N GLY A 85 11.17 24.16 18.57
CA GLY A 85 11.23 25.45 19.29
C GLY A 85 12.59 25.84 19.88
N PHE A 86 13.69 25.16 19.55
CA PHE A 86 15.04 25.52 20.01
C PHE A 86 15.96 26.02 18.88
N VAL A 87 15.42 26.65 17.84
CA VAL A 87 16.26 27.49 16.97
C VAL A 87 16.49 28.82 17.69
N THR A 88 17.64 28.85 18.36
CA THR A 88 18.37 29.95 18.98
C THR A 88 17.81 31.35 18.67
N ARG A 89 17.36 32.05 19.71
CA ARG A 89 17.34 33.51 19.73
C ARG A 89 18.77 34.00 19.56
N SER A 90 19.13 34.50 18.37
CA SER A 90 20.28 35.38 18.14
C SER A 90 19.88 36.83 18.37
#